data_AF-A0A1T5AMW5-F1
#
_entry.id   AF-A0A1T5AMW5-F1
#
_cell.length_a   1.000
_cell.length_b   1.000
_cell.length_c   1.000
_cell.angle_alpha   90.00
_cell.angle_beta   90.00
_cell.angle_gamma   90.00
#
_symmetry.space_group_name_H-M   'P 1'
#
loop_
_entity.id
_entity.type
_entity.pdbx_description
1 polymer ?
#
loop_
_entity_poly.entity_id
_entity_poly.type
_entity_poly.pdbx_seq_one_letter_code
_entity_poly.pdbx_strand_id
1 'polypeptide(L)'
;MEQNYQNHARTVLGFHRVLLILLVAGLIGSGVNLYESLYSPNLYSASLIMLLFVCCAIMYAYVRLFPLKAQDRAIRAEENFRHYILTGKILPSGLTMGQIIALRFASDEELPHLSDKAVKENLRPREIKQFIQKWKADHHRV
;
A
#
# COMPACT_ATOMS: atom_id res chain seq x y z
N MET A 1 16.55 -6.92 -13.17
CA MET A 1 16.99 -6.89 -11.76
C MET A 1 16.07 -7.81 -10.97
N GLU A 2 16.62 -8.80 -10.30
CA GLU A 2 15.84 -9.71 -9.45
C GLU A 2 15.29 -8.95 -8.23
N GLN A 3 13.99 -9.13 -7.95
CA GLN A 3 13.43 -8.69 -6.69
C GLN A 3 13.71 -9.71 -5.59
N ASN A 4 13.91 -9.23 -4.37
CA ASN A 4 14.14 -10.00 -3.16
C ASN A 4 13.54 -9.28 -1.95
N TYR A 5 13.66 -9.89 -0.77
CA TYR A 5 13.17 -9.33 0.49
C TYR A 5 13.61 -7.88 0.75
N GLN A 6 14.80 -7.48 0.31
CA GLN A 6 15.37 -6.16 0.59
C GLN A 6 14.87 -5.07 -0.38
N ASN A 7 14.52 -5.41 -1.62
CA ASN A 7 14.22 -4.42 -2.68
C ASN A 7 12.80 -4.51 -3.27
N HIS A 8 11.93 -5.36 -2.75
CA HIS A 8 10.56 -5.54 -3.25
C HIS A 8 9.64 -4.31 -3.07
N ALA A 9 9.96 -3.42 -2.13
CA ALA A 9 9.18 -2.20 -1.90
C ALA A 9 9.52 -1.13 -2.94
N ARG A 10 8.51 -0.57 -3.59
CA ARG A 10 8.66 0.53 -4.56
C ARG A 10 8.12 1.82 -3.98
N THR A 11 8.79 2.92 -4.28
CA THR A 11 8.35 4.28 -3.93
C THR A 11 8.49 5.17 -5.13
N VAL A 12 7.41 5.86 -5.52
CA VAL A 12 7.45 6.83 -6.62
C VAL A 12 7.90 8.18 -6.07
N LEU A 13 9.07 8.66 -6.50
CA LEU A 13 9.69 9.89 -6.01
C LEU A 13 8.76 11.10 -6.12
N GLY A 14 8.15 11.28 -7.30
CA GLY A 14 7.23 12.39 -7.58
C GLY A 14 6.03 12.41 -6.65
N PHE A 15 5.41 11.26 -6.39
CA PHE A 15 4.23 11.18 -5.53
C PHE A 15 4.55 11.22 -4.03
N HIS A 16 5.56 10.47 -3.59
CA HIS A 16 5.81 10.27 -2.16
C HIS A 16 6.67 11.37 -1.55
N ARG A 17 7.57 11.98 -2.32
CA ARG A 17 8.48 13.01 -1.82
C ARG A 17 8.08 14.38 -2.34
N VAL A 18 8.07 14.55 -3.66
CA VAL A 18 7.86 15.87 -4.26
C VAL A 18 6.44 16.40 -3.96
N LEU A 19 5.41 15.64 -4.30
CA LEU A 19 4.02 16.05 -4.06
C LEU A 19 3.70 16.23 -2.58
N LEU A 20 4.19 15.33 -1.72
CA LEU A 20 3.99 15.45 -0.27
C LEU A 20 4.60 16.74 0.29
N ILE A 21 5.84 17.06 -0.10
CA ILE A 21 6.51 18.30 0.32
C ILE A 21 5.73 19.53 -0.16
N LEU A 22 5.30 19.54 -1.43
CA LEU A 22 4.52 20.65 -1.98
C LEU A 22 3.17 20.84 -1.28
N LEU A 23 2.47 19.75 -0.96
CA LEU A 23 1.20 19.81 -0.24
C LEU A 23 1.37 20.33 1.19
N VAL A 24 2.42 19.88 1.90
CA VAL A 24 2.71 20.37 3.25
C VAL A 24 3.10 21.84 3.22
N ALA A 25 3.99 22.23 2.32
CA ALA A 25 4.40 23.63 2.17
C ALA A 25 3.21 24.53 1.80
N GLY A 26 2.36 24.07 0.87
CA GLY A 26 1.16 24.79 0.46
C GLY A 26 0.11 24.92 1.57
N LEU A 27 -0.10 23.88 2.37
CA LEU A 27 -1.01 23.91 3.52
C LEU A 27 -0.52 24.85 4.63
N ILE A 28 0.79 24.87 4.89
CA ILE A 28 1.39 25.82 5.84
C ILE A 28 1.23 27.25 5.29
N GLY A 29 1.59 27.47 4.03
CA GLY A 29 1.51 28.78 3.38
C GLY A 29 0.07 29.32 3.33
N SER A 30 -0.91 28.47 3.02
CA SER A 30 -2.32 28.86 3.04
C SER A 30 -2.81 29.17 4.45
N GLY A 31 -2.33 28.46 5.47
CA GLY A 31 -2.60 28.74 6.87
C GLY A 31 -2.05 30.10 7.33
N VAL A 32 -0.81 30.42 6.96
CA VAL A 32 -0.21 31.75 7.24
C VAL A 32 -0.98 32.85 6.52
N ASN A 33 -1.28 32.66 5.22
CA ASN A 33 -2.05 33.63 4.44
C ASN A 33 -3.46 33.87 5.01
N LEU A 34 -4.10 32.82 5.53
CA LEU A 34 -5.38 32.94 6.22
C LEU A 34 -5.26 33.74 7.51
N TYR A 35 -4.23 33.48 8.32
CA TYR A 35 -3.97 34.21 9.56
C TYR A 35 -3.72 35.70 9.32
N GLU A 36 -2.90 36.04 8.33
CA GLU A 36 -2.63 37.44 7.96
C GLU A 36 -3.86 38.15 7.38
N SER A 37 -4.80 37.39 6.80
CA SER A 37 -6.00 37.93 6.16
C SER A 37 -7.21 38.09 7.09
N LEU A 38 -7.12 37.75 8.38
CA LEU A 38 -8.25 37.76 9.32
C LEU A 38 -9.02 39.08 9.42
N TYR A 39 -8.34 40.21 9.21
CA TYR A 39 -8.93 41.55 9.25
C TYR A 39 -8.83 42.29 7.90
N SER A 40 -8.60 41.56 6.81
CA SER A 40 -8.45 42.12 5.47
C SER A 40 -9.66 41.76 4.58
N PRO A 41 -9.94 42.54 3.53
CA PRO A 41 -10.98 42.19 2.55
C PRO A 41 -10.67 40.88 1.80
N ASN A 42 -9.43 40.38 1.88
CA ASN A 42 -8.99 39.15 1.22
C ASN A 42 -9.31 37.88 2.03
N LEU A 43 -9.92 37.99 3.22
CA LEU A 43 -10.24 36.85 4.09
C LEU A 43 -10.97 35.73 3.36
N TYR A 44 -11.94 36.09 2.51
CA TYR A 44 -12.73 35.11 1.76
C TYR A 44 -11.84 34.29 0.81
N SER A 45 -11.02 34.96 0.00
CA SER A 45 -10.07 34.31 -0.91
C SER A 45 -9.05 33.45 -0.15
N ALA A 46 -8.52 33.96 0.98
CA ALA A 46 -7.59 33.21 1.83
C ALA A 46 -8.23 31.94 2.41
N SER A 47 -9.50 32.02 2.82
CA SER A 47 -10.26 30.88 3.33
C SER A 47 -10.50 29.81 2.26
N LEU A 48 -10.81 30.22 1.02
CA LEU A 48 -10.96 29.30 -0.10
C LEU A 48 -9.65 28.59 -0.47
N ILE A 49 -8.52 29.30 -0.43
CA ILE A 49 -7.20 28.70 -0.65
C ILE A 49 -6.87 27.67 0.43
N MET A 50 -7.15 27.98 1.70
CA MET A 50 -6.96 27.02 2.81
C MET A 50 -7.84 25.78 2.61
N LEU A 51 -9.12 25.96 2.28
CA LEU A 51 -10.04 24.86 1.99
C LEU A 51 -9.53 24.00 0.82
N LEU A 52 -9.01 24.61 -0.24
CA LEU A 52 -8.45 23.89 -1.39
C LEU A 52 -7.30 22.96 -0.95
N PHE A 53 -6.36 23.43 -0.13
CA PHE A 53 -5.26 22.58 0.35
C PHE A 53 -5.73 21.47 1.28
N VAL A 54 -6.76 21.71 2.10
CA VAL A 54 -7.40 20.66 2.90
C VAL A 54 -8.03 19.59 1.99
N CYS A 55 -8.78 20.00 0.96
CA CYS A 55 -9.33 19.08 -0.03
C CYS A 55 -8.22 18.27 -0.73
N CYS A 56 -7.13 18.92 -1.13
CA CYS A 56 -5.98 18.24 -1.73
C CYS A 56 -5.32 17.23 -0.79
N ALA A 57 -5.19 17.54 0.51
CA ALA A 57 -4.65 16.61 1.50
C ALA A 57 -5.54 15.36 1.66
N ILE A 58 -6.87 15.57 1.71
CA ILE A 58 -7.84 14.47 1.75
C ILE A 58 -7.74 13.61 0.48
N MET A 59 -7.68 14.24 -0.70
CA MET A 59 -7.51 13.54 -1.97
C MET A 59 -6.22 12.73 -2.01
N TYR A 60 -5.09 13.29 -1.56
CA TYR A 60 -3.80 12.58 -1.51
C TYR A 60 -3.91 11.28 -0.71
N ALA A 61 -4.59 11.29 0.44
CA ALA A 61 -4.81 10.10 1.25
C ALA A 61 -5.65 9.04 0.50
N TYR A 62 -6.80 9.44 -0.07
CA TYR A 62 -7.72 8.50 -0.71
C TYR A 62 -7.22 7.94 -2.04
N VAL A 63 -6.47 8.75 -2.81
CA VAL A 63 -5.80 8.30 -4.05
C VAL A 63 -4.85 7.14 -3.78
N ARG A 64 -4.30 7.02 -2.57
CA ARG A 64 -3.48 5.86 -2.18
C ARG A 64 -4.30 4.73 -1.57
N LEU A 65 -5.23 5.05 -0.68
CA LEU A 65 -6.00 4.03 0.06
C LEU A 65 -6.90 3.19 -0.85
N PHE A 66 -7.55 3.80 -1.84
CA PHE A 66 -8.51 3.07 -2.68
C PHE A 66 -7.84 2.04 -3.61
N PRO A 67 -6.79 2.37 -4.38
CA PRO A 67 -6.12 1.39 -5.23
C PRO A 67 -5.45 0.28 -4.42
N LEU A 68 -4.88 0.58 -3.24
CA LEU A 68 -4.31 -0.44 -2.37
C LEU A 68 -5.36 -1.45 -1.90
N LYS A 69 -6.54 -0.97 -1.47
CA LYS A 69 -7.65 -1.87 -1.08
C LYS A 69 -8.16 -2.70 -2.25
N ALA A 70 -8.24 -2.13 -3.45
CA ALA A 70 -8.64 -2.85 -4.65
C ALA A 70 -7.61 -3.94 -5.01
N GLN A 71 -6.33 -3.59 -4.96
CA GLN A 71 -5.22 -4.49 -5.21
C GLN A 71 -5.16 -5.62 -4.18
N ASP A 72 -5.36 -5.34 -2.89
CA ASP A 72 -5.38 -6.38 -1.86
C ASP A 72 -6.51 -7.40 -2.12
N ARG A 73 -7.69 -6.96 -2.56
CA ARG A 73 -8.76 -7.88 -2.98
C ARG A 73 -8.37 -8.72 -4.20
N ALA A 74 -7.73 -8.11 -5.20
CA ALA A 74 -7.24 -8.81 -6.38
C ALA A 74 -6.18 -9.86 -6.01
N ILE A 75 -5.18 -9.49 -5.21
CA ILE A 75 -4.14 -10.42 -4.71
C ILE A 75 -4.78 -11.60 -3.99
N ARG A 76 -5.78 -11.38 -3.14
CA ARG A 76 -6.48 -12.49 -2.47
C ARG A 76 -7.13 -13.44 -3.48
N ALA A 77 -7.78 -12.91 -4.50
CA ALA A 77 -8.43 -13.73 -5.53
C ALA A 77 -7.40 -14.51 -6.36
N GLU A 78 -6.32 -13.85 -6.80
CA GLU A 78 -5.23 -14.43 -7.57
C GLU A 78 -4.52 -15.54 -6.79
N GLU A 79 -4.14 -15.29 -5.53
CA GLU A 79 -3.44 -16.27 -4.70
C GLU A 79 -4.35 -17.43 -4.29
N ASN A 80 -5.65 -17.18 -4.05
CA ASN A 80 -6.63 -18.25 -3.86
C ASN A 80 -6.73 -19.16 -5.08
N PHE A 81 -6.82 -18.57 -6.28
CA PHE A 81 -6.92 -19.33 -7.52
C PHE A 81 -5.63 -20.11 -7.79
N ARG A 82 -4.47 -19.50 -7.55
CA ARG A 82 -3.17 -20.16 -7.65
C ARG A 82 -3.06 -21.36 -6.71
N HIS A 83 -3.42 -21.18 -5.44
CA HIS A 83 -3.42 -22.28 -4.47
C HIS A 83 -4.40 -23.40 -4.86
N TYR A 84 -5.56 -23.05 -5.40
CA TYR A 84 -6.56 -24.00 -5.88
C TYR A 84 -6.06 -24.82 -7.06
N ILE A 85 -5.38 -24.21 -8.04
CA ILE A 85 -4.77 -24.95 -9.16
C ILE A 85 -3.75 -25.96 -8.66
N LEU A 86 -2.93 -25.60 -7.67
CA LEU A 86 -1.84 -26.44 -7.17
C LEU A 86 -2.30 -27.58 -6.26
N THR A 87 -3.36 -27.37 -5.48
CA THR A 87 -3.76 -28.28 -4.38
C THR A 87 -5.18 -28.82 -4.49
N GLY A 88 -6.00 -28.28 -5.39
CA GLY A 88 -7.45 -28.51 -5.45
C GLY A 88 -8.23 -27.87 -4.29
N LYS A 89 -7.59 -27.04 -3.45
CA LYS A 89 -8.19 -26.40 -2.27
C LYS A 89 -7.97 -24.89 -2.29
N ILE A 90 -8.92 -24.12 -1.81
CA ILE A 90 -8.74 -22.68 -1.57
C ILE A 90 -7.68 -22.43 -0.49
N LEU A 91 -7.18 -21.19 -0.37
CA LEU A 91 -6.25 -20.87 0.72
C LEU A 91 -6.89 -21.13 2.09
N PRO A 92 -6.08 -21.54 3.07
CA PRO A 92 -6.53 -21.68 4.45
C PRO A 92 -7.22 -20.40 4.97
N SER A 93 -8.43 -20.54 5.52
CA SER A 93 -9.26 -19.43 6.01
C SER A 93 -8.64 -18.64 7.18
N GLY A 94 -7.67 -19.24 7.88
CA GLY A 94 -6.91 -18.60 8.96
C GLY A 94 -5.89 -17.56 8.48
N LEU A 95 -5.64 -17.44 7.17
CA LEU A 95 -4.69 -16.47 6.64
C LEU A 95 -5.26 -15.04 6.63
N THR A 96 -4.52 -14.14 7.26
CA THR A 96 -4.75 -12.70 7.19
C THR A 96 -4.34 -12.14 5.83
N MET A 97 -4.90 -10.98 5.47
CA MET A 97 -4.54 -10.32 4.20
C MET A 97 -3.04 -10.03 4.09
N GLY A 98 -2.38 -9.66 5.19
CA GLY A 98 -0.95 -9.42 5.22
C GLY A 98 -0.12 -10.68 4.94
N GLN A 99 -0.55 -11.84 5.43
CA GLN A 99 0.11 -13.12 5.17
C GLN A 99 -0.08 -13.53 3.70
N ILE A 100 -1.27 -13.36 3.14
CA ILE A 100 -1.55 -13.63 1.71
C ILE A 100 -0.66 -12.75 0.81
N ILE A 101 -0.51 -11.47 1.14
CA ILE A 101 0.40 -10.56 0.43
C ILE A 101 1.86 -11.02 0.53
N ALA A 102 2.27 -11.63 1.64
CA ALA A 102 3.61 -12.18 1.77
C ALA A 102 3.79 -13.44 0.91
N LEU A 103 2.80 -14.34 0.90
CA LEU A 103 2.80 -15.60 0.16
C LEU A 103 2.86 -15.42 -1.37
N ARG A 104 2.43 -14.28 -1.91
CA ARG A 104 2.55 -14.00 -3.36
C ARG A 104 3.99 -14.06 -3.89
N PHE A 105 4.97 -13.82 -3.01
CA PHE A 105 6.39 -13.86 -3.36
C PHE A 105 6.95 -15.29 -3.32
N ALA A 106 6.20 -16.26 -2.79
CA ALA A 106 6.60 -17.66 -2.77
C ALA A 106 6.40 -18.29 -4.15
N SER A 107 7.36 -19.10 -4.58
CA SER A 107 7.22 -19.93 -5.79
C SER A 107 6.03 -20.90 -5.69
N ASP A 108 5.63 -21.47 -6.82
CA ASP A 108 4.48 -22.39 -6.88
C ASP A 108 4.74 -23.69 -6.11
N GLU A 109 5.99 -24.14 -6.06
CA GLU A 109 6.43 -25.31 -5.29
C GLU A 109 6.30 -25.08 -3.76
N GLU A 110 6.55 -23.84 -3.33
CA GLU A 110 6.62 -23.44 -1.93
C GLU A 110 5.27 -23.02 -1.35
N LEU A 111 4.40 -22.47 -2.19
CA LEU A 111 3.14 -21.84 -1.77
C LEU A 111 2.26 -22.74 -0.91
N PRO A 112 1.96 -24.01 -1.27
CA PRO A 112 1.06 -24.84 -0.48
C PRO A 112 1.59 -25.09 0.94
N HIS A 113 2.86 -25.51 1.05
CA HIS A 113 3.48 -25.82 2.33
C HIS A 113 3.63 -24.57 3.21
N LEU A 114 4.03 -23.44 2.63
CA LEU A 114 4.14 -22.18 3.37
C LEU A 114 2.79 -21.62 3.82
N SER A 115 1.72 -21.83 3.04
CA SER A 115 0.36 -21.41 3.41
C SER A 115 -0.12 -22.17 4.64
N ASP A 116 0.07 -23.49 4.68
CA ASP A 116 -0.28 -24.33 5.82
C ASP A 116 0.58 -24.00 7.05
N LYS A 117 1.89 -23.85 6.86
CA LYS A 117 2.82 -23.48 7.94
C LYS A 117 2.46 -22.12 8.54
N ALA A 118 2.13 -21.13 7.70
CA ALA A 118 1.76 -19.80 8.14
C ALA A 118 0.53 -19.80 9.06
N VAL A 119 -0.46 -20.65 8.79
CA VAL A 119 -1.63 -20.81 9.68
C VAL A 119 -1.27 -21.58 10.94
N LYS A 120 -0.57 -22.72 10.82
CA LYS A 120 -0.26 -23.60 11.97
C LYS A 120 0.64 -22.92 13.00
N GLU A 121 1.64 -22.17 12.54
CA GLU A 121 2.61 -21.49 13.41
C GLU A 121 2.25 -20.01 13.64
N ASN A 122 1.12 -19.54 13.11
CA ASN A 122 0.69 -18.13 13.19
C ASN A 122 1.79 -17.13 12.76
N LEU A 123 2.45 -17.42 11.64
CA LEU A 123 3.61 -16.65 11.18
C LEU A 123 3.23 -15.23 10.79
N ARG A 124 4.04 -14.25 11.17
CA ARG A 124 3.88 -12.86 10.72
C ARG A 124 4.25 -12.75 9.24
N PRO A 125 3.69 -11.77 8.50
CA PRO A 125 4.02 -11.56 7.09
C PRO A 125 5.51 -11.42 6.80
N ARG A 126 6.26 -10.85 7.74
CA ARG A 126 7.72 -10.71 7.65
C ARG A 126 8.44 -12.05 7.72
N GLU A 127 8.01 -12.93 8.63
CA GLU A 127 8.58 -14.27 8.82
C GLU A 127 8.30 -15.14 7.60
N ILE A 128 7.09 -15.09 7.05
CA ILE A 128 6.75 -15.77 5.79
C ILE A 128 7.74 -15.37 4.69
N LYS A 129 7.98 -14.07 4.49
CA LYS A 129 8.94 -13.61 3.47
C LYS A 129 10.37 -14.08 3.72
N GLN A 130 10.77 -14.31 4.97
CA GLN A 130 12.10 -14.83 5.30
C GLN A 130 12.23 -16.34 5.03
N PHE A 131 11.12 -17.09 5.07
CA PHE A 131 11.12 -18.52 4.75
C PHE A 131 11.09 -18.82 3.25
N ILE A 132 10.85 -17.82 2.39
CA ILE A 132 10.84 -17.99 0.93
C ILE A 132 12.27 -18.22 0.44
N GLN A 133 12.54 -19.38 -0.17
CA GLN A 133 13.83 -19.69 -0.77
C GLN A 133 13.83 -19.31 -2.25
N LYS A 134 12.74 -19.59 -2.97
CA LYS A 134 12.59 -19.23 -4.39
C LYS A 134 11.65 -18.02 -4.54
N TRP A 135 12.26 -16.83 -4.63
CA TRP A 135 11.50 -15.58 -4.69
C TRP A 135 10.89 -15.32 -6.07
N LYS A 136 9.55 -15.21 -6.12
CA LYS A 136 8.80 -14.77 -7.28
C LYS A 136 8.67 -13.24 -7.27
N ALA A 137 9.25 -12.56 -8.24
CA ALA A 137 9.15 -11.10 -8.34
C ALA A 137 7.72 -10.65 -8.63
N ASP A 138 7.26 -9.61 -7.94
CA ASP A 138 6.01 -8.89 -8.24
C ASP A 138 6.34 -7.48 -8.78
N HIS A 139 6.17 -7.31 -10.08
CA HIS A 139 6.39 -6.03 -10.76
C HIS A 139 5.14 -5.17 -10.88
N HIS A 140 3.96 -5.67 -10.48
CA HIS A 140 2.68 -5.00 -10.66
C HIS A 140 2.29 -4.10 -9.48
N ARG A 141 2.98 -4.21 -8.33
CA ARG A 141 2.75 -3.34 -7.18
C ARG A 141 3.72 -2.15 -7.14
N VAL A 142 3.17 -0.99 -6.79
CA VAL A 142 3.86 0.30 -6.62
C VAL A 142 3.50 0.89 -5.27
#